data_AF-A0A3N5G9C9-F1
#
_entry.id   AF-A0A3N5G9C9-F1
#
_cell.length_a   1.000
_cell.length_b   1.000
_cell.length_c   1.000
_cell.angle_alpha   90.00
_cell.angle_beta   90.00
_cell.angle_gamma   90.00
#
_symmetry.space_group_name_H-M   'P 1'
#
loop_
_entity.id
_entity.type
_entity.pdbx_description
1 polymer ?
#
loop_
_entity_poly.entity_id
_entity_poly.type
_entity_poly.pdbx_seq_one_letter_code
_entity_poly.pdbx_strand_id
1 'polypeptide(L)'
;GVATHPQWQRQGLASQIMRATETFMRNEIRVPFGLLVCAEQTQPVYARCGWQTVANALFFIQNEQRLPLYTCVMILPLASQTWPTGEIDLCGLPW
;
A
#
# COMPACT_ATOMS: atom_id res chain seq x y z
N GLY A 1 -4.84 7.57 4.36
CA GLY A 1 -4.66 7.91 2.92
C GLY A 1 -3.52 8.88 2.73
N VAL A 2 -2.99 9.01 1.52
CA VAL A 2 -1.92 9.96 1.15
C VAL A 2 -2.50 11.00 0.20
N ALA A 3 -2.25 12.28 0.49
CA ALA A 3 -2.74 13.38 -0.35
C ALA A 3 -1.68 14.47 -0.46
N THR A 4 -1.67 15.18 -1.58
CA THR A 4 -0.90 16.40 -1.77
C THR A 4 -1.85 17.46 -2.29
N HIS A 5 -1.89 18.60 -1.60
CA HIS A 5 -2.73 19.74 -2.00
C HIS A 5 -2.44 20.13 -3.46
N PRO A 6 -3.45 20.43 -4.30
CA PRO A 6 -3.26 20.64 -5.75
C PRO A 6 -2.16 21.64 -6.12
N GLN A 7 -2.06 22.75 -5.38
CA GLN A 7 -1.03 23.79 -5.59
C GLN A 7 0.41 23.31 -5.33
N TRP A 8 0.58 22.17 -4.66
CA TRP A 8 1.86 21.62 -4.23
C TRP A 8 2.21 20.28 -4.92
N GLN A 9 1.40 19.85 -5.88
CA GLN A 9 1.65 18.63 -6.65
C GLN A 9 2.85 18.79 -7.59
N ARG A 10 3.41 17.67 -8.04
CA ARG A 10 4.57 17.59 -8.95
C ARG A 10 5.88 18.18 -8.39
N GLN A 11 5.94 18.42 -7.09
CA GLN A 11 7.16 18.88 -6.38
C GLN A 11 7.89 17.74 -5.64
N GLY A 12 7.47 16.47 -5.83
CA GLY A 12 8.11 15.32 -5.19
C GLY A 12 7.67 15.05 -3.74
N LEU A 13 6.75 15.85 -3.17
CA LEU A 13 6.27 15.70 -1.79
C LEU A 13 5.73 14.31 -1.46
N ALA A 14 4.96 13.70 -2.38
CA ALA A 14 4.46 12.35 -2.21
C ALA A 14 5.59 11.31 -2.09
N SER A 15 6.65 11.45 -2.88
CA SER A 15 7.82 10.56 -2.77
C SER A 15 8.62 10.80 -1.50
N GLN A 16 8.71 12.06 -1.05
CA GLN A 16 9.38 12.39 0.20
C GLN A 16 8.67 11.74 1.40
N ILE A 17 7.35 11.84 1.48
CA ILE A 17 6.59 11.21 2.56
C ILE A 17 6.67 9.68 2.47
N MET A 18 6.63 9.08 1.27
CA MET A 18 6.76 7.61 1.13
C MET A 18 8.10 7.07 1.63
N ARG A 19 9.21 7.76 1.38
CA ARG A 19 10.54 7.37 1.90
C ARG A 19 10.64 7.55 3.42
N ALA A 20 10.03 8.61 3.95
CA ALA A 20 9.94 8.80 5.40
C ALA A 20 9.10 7.69 6.05
N THR A 21 7.97 7.33 5.45
CA THR A 21 7.11 6.23 5.90
C THR A 21 7.85 4.89 5.85
N GLU A 22 8.61 4.59 4.79
CA GLU A 22 9.47 3.40 4.75
C GLU A 22 10.40 3.36 5.97
N THR A 23 11.15 4.45 6.18
CA THR A 23 12.12 4.55 7.28
C THR A 23 11.44 4.33 8.63
N PHE A 24 10.28 4.95 8.84
CA PHE A 24 9.49 4.80 10.06
C PHE A 24 8.96 3.38 10.26
N MET A 25 8.37 2.77 9.22
CA MET A 25 7.87 1.40 9.30
C MET A 25 8.99 0.40 9.57
N ARG A 26 10.18 0.62 8.97
CA ARG A 26 11.35 -0.23 9.15
C ARG A 26 11.95 -0.12 10.54
N ASN A 27 12.18 1.09 11.03
CA ASN A 27 13.00 1.32 12.22
C ASN A 27 12.18 1.38 13.51
N GLU A 28 11.01 2.03 13.45
CA GLU A 28 10.18 2.31 14.62
C GLU A 28 9.10 1.25 14.83
N ILE A 29 8.29 0.96 13.80
CA ILE A 29 7.22 -0.06 13.91
C ILE A 29 7.78 -1.48 13.76
N ARG A 30 8.84 -1.65 12.96
CA ARG A 30 9.51 -2.94 12.68
C ARG A 30 8.56 -4.01 12.12
N VAL A 31 7.72 -3.60 11.18
CA VAL A 31 6.82 -4.51 10.44
C VAL A 31 7.52 -5.15 9.25
N PRO A 32 7.11 -6.37 8.84
CA PRO A 32 7.74 -7.06 7.71
C PRO A 32 7.41 -6.44 6.35
N PHE A 33 6.30 -5.70 6.25
CA PHE A 33 5.89 -5.00 5.04
C PHE A 33 4.92 -3.86 5.34
N GLY A 34 4.82 -2.90 4.41
CA GLY A 34 3.67 -2.01 4.29
C GLY A 34 2.69 -2.53 3.25
N LEU A 35 1.39 -2.27 3.40
CA LEU A 35 0.34 -2.62 2.45
C LEU A 35 -0.47 -1.37 2.11
N LEU A 36 -0.78 -1.18 0.82
CA LEU A 36 -1.70 -0.15 0.36
C LEU A 36 -2.55 -0.63 -0.81
N VAL A 37 -3.64 0.10 -1.03
CA VAL A 37 -4.40 0.10 -2.27
C VAL A 37 -4.23 1.45 -2.96
N CYS A 38 -4.17 1.46 -4.29
CA CYS A 38 -4.05 2.69 -5.04
C CYS A 38 -4.82 2.66 -6.36
N ALA A 39 -5.18 3.86 -6.84
CA ALA A 39 -5.64 4.01 -8.21
C ALA A 39 -4.47 3.81 -9.19
N GLU A 40 -4.77 3.28 -10.38
CA GLU A 40 -3.79 2.99 -11.43
C GLU A 40 -2.91 4.22 -11.77
N GLN A 41 -3.50 5.42 -11.78
CA GLN A 41 -2.80 6.66 -12.07
C GLN A 41 -1.71 7.01 -11.03
N THR A 42 -1.85 6.50 -9.80
CA THR A 42 -0.90 6.77 -8.69
C THR A 42 0.11 5.65 -8.47
N GLN A 43 -0.11 4.46 -9.05
CA GLN A 43 0.80 3.32 -8.95
C GLN A 43 2.26 3.67 -9.31
N PRO A 44 2.56 4.47 -10.36
CA PRO A 44 3.94 4.82 -10.68
C PRO A 44 4.67 5.65 -9.62
N VAL A 45 3.93 6.39 -8.76
CA VAL A 45 4.53 7.15 -7.66
C VAL A 45 5.04 6.21 -6.57
N TYR A 46 4.22 5.23 -6.20
CA TYR A 46 4.58 4.21 -5.21
C TYR A 46 5.70 3.29 -5.72
N ALA A 47 5.62 2.85 -6.98
CA ALA A 47 6.64 1.99 -7.58
C ALA A 47 8.06 2.61 -7.52
N ARG A 48 8.19 3.91 -7.78
CA ARG A 48 9.45 4.65 -7.64
C ARG A 48 9.98 4.72 -6.21
N CYS A 49 9.14 4.42 -5.23
CA CYS A 49 9.48 4.39 -3.80
C CYS A 49 9.62 2.95 -3.27
N GLY A 50 9.85 1.97 -4.15
CA GLY A 50 10.12 0.58 -3.75
C GLY A 50 8.87 -0.29 -3.54
N TRP A 51 7.67 0.28 -3.73
CA TRP A 51 6.43 -0.49 -3.63
C TRP A 51 6.25 -1.41 -4.84
N GLN A 52 5.68 -2.59 -4.62
CA GLN A 52 5.53 -3.65 -5.61
C GLN A 52 4.06 -4.07 -5.70
N THR A 53 3.52 -4.14 -6.92
CA THR A 53 2.17 -4.68 -7.13
C THR A 53 2.18 -6.18 -6.89
N VAL A 54 1.22 -6.65 -6.07
CA VAL A 54 1.09 -8.06 -5.69
C VAL A 54 -0.27 -8.66 -6.04
N ALA A 55 -1.30 -7.83 -6.20
CA ALA A 55 -2.63 -8.28 -6.58
C ALA A 55 -3.43 -7.14 -7.23
N ASN A 56 -4.48 -7.53 -7.95
CA ASN A 56 -5.50 -6.62 -8.51
C ASN A 56 -6.83 -6.70 -7.74
N ALA A 57 -6.83 -7.40 -6.61
CA ALA A 57 -7.96 -7.46 -5.69
C ALA A 57 -7.48 -7.83 -4.28
N LEU A 58 -8.29 -7.46 -3.30
CA LEU A 58 -8.23 -7.99 -1.93
C LEU A 58 -9.65 -8.25 -1.41
N PHE A 59 -9.75 -8.94 -0.29
CA PHE A 59 -11.01 -9.22 0.38
C PHE A 59 -11.08 -8.51 1.73
N PHE A 60 -12.29 -8.16 2.13
CA PHE A 60 -12.59 -7.55 3.41
C PHE A 60 -13.97 -8.03 3.90
N ILE A 61 -14.27 -7.79 5.17
CA ILE A 61 -15.55 -8.12 5.79
C ILE A 61 -16.40 -6.86 5.90
N GLN A 62 -17.65 -6.91 5.46
CA GLN A 62 -18.65 -5.87 5.69
C GLN A 62 -20.01 -6.53 5.89
N ASN A 63 -20.75 -6.12 6.92
CA ASN A 63 -22.04 -6.73 7.28
C ASN A 63 -21.96 -8.26 7.38
N GLU A 64 -20.91 -8.79 8.02
CA GLU A 64 -20.65 -10.23 8.17
C GLU A 64 -20.42 -11.00 6.85
N GLN A 65 -20.27 -10.29 5.73
CA GLN A 65 -19.99 -10.88 4.42
C GLN A 65 -18.57 -10.57 3.98
N ARG A 66 -17.90 -11.58 3.42
CA ARG A 66 -16.61 -11.41 2.74
C ARG A 66 -16.83 -10.87 1.33
N LEU A 67 -16.35 -9.66 1.07
CA LEU A 67 -16.54 -8.96 -0.20
C LEU A 67 -15.19 -8.71 -0.88
N PRO A 68 -15.11 -8.82 -2.23
CA PRO A 68 -13.93 -8.42 -2.97
C PRO A 68 -13.89 -6.90 -3.18
N LEU A 69 -12.68 -6.34 -3.16
CA LEU A 69 -12.36 -5.01 -3.65
C LEU A 69 -11.40 -5.15 -4.83
N TYR A 70 -11.85 -4.77 -6.03
CA TYR A 70 -11.01 -4.76 -7.22
C TYR A 70 -10.22 -3.45 -7.31
N THR A 71 -8.92 -3.52 -7.03
CA THR A 71 -8.02 -2.37 -7.01
C THR A 71 -6.56 -2.82 -7.09
N CYS A 72 -5.65 -1.93 -7.45
CA CYS A 72 -4.22 -2.24 -7.43
C CYS A 72 -3.75 -2.31 -5.97
N VAL A 73 -3.29 -3.49 -5.57
CA VAL A 73 -2.73 -3.75 -4.23
C VAL A 73 -1.22 -3.79 -4.34
N MET A 74 -0.56 -2.97 -3.53
CA MET A 74 0.90 -2.89 -3.49
C MET A 74 1.42 -3.15 -2.07
N ILE A 75 2.61 -3.76 -2.01
CA ILE A 75 3.37 -3.90 -0.77
C ILE A 75 4.66 -3.09 -0.83
N LEU A 76 5.19 -2.74 0.34
CA LEU A 76 6.59 -2.35 0.51
C LEU A 76 7.28 -3.44 1.33
N PRO A 77 8.17 -4.27 0.75
CA PRO A 77 8.87 -5.29 1.51
C PRO A 77 9.90 -4.64 2.44
N LEU A 78 9.81 -4.92 3.74
CA LEU A 78 10.70 -4.39 4.77
C LEU A 78 11.53 -5.49 5.43
N ALA A 79 11.11 -6.75 5.33
CA ALA A 79 11.85 -7.94 5.70
C ALA A 79 12.35 -8.71 4.46
N SER A 80 13.24 -9.68 4.68
CA SER A 80 13.79 -10.55 3.63
C SER A 80 12.84 -11.66 3.16
N GLN A 81 11.63 -11.75 3.74
CA GLN A 81 10.66 -12.77 3.37
C GLN A 81 10.05 -12.45 2.01
N THR A 82 9.96 -13.46 1.15
CA THR A 82 9.23 -13.37 -0.12
C THR A 82 7.74 -13.22 0.14
N TRP A 83 7.07 -12.34 -0.60
CA TRP A 83 5.62 -12.21 -0.55
C TRP A 83 4.94 -13.54 -0.94
N PRO A 84 4.00 -14.06 -0.15
CA PRO A 84 3.35 -15.33 -0.44
C PRO A 84 2.42 -15.23 -1.65
N THR A 85 2.15 -16.38 -2.27
CA THR A 85 1.10 -16.52 -3.28
C THR A 85 -0.26 -16.72 -2.61
N GLY A 86 -1.33 -16.30 -3.27
CA GLY A 86 -2.71 -16.50 -2.79
C GLY A 86 -3.52 -15.21 -2.74
N GLU A 87 -4.69 -15.31 -2.14
CA GLU A 87 -5.60 -14.17 -1.95
C GLU A 87 -5.13 -13.29 -0.79
N ILE A 88 -5.33 -11.98 -0.92
CA ILE A 88 -5.12 -11.02 0.17
C ILE A 88 -6.47 -10.81 0.85
N ASP A 89 -6.57 -11.14 2.13
CA ASP A 89 -7.75 -10.92 2.96
C ASP A 89 -7.37 -10.02 4.14
N LEU A 90 -8.08 -8.92 4.33
CA LEU A 90 -7.87 -8.01 5.45
C LEU A 90 -8.41 -8.59 6.78
N CYS A 91 -9.18 -9.67 6.71
CA CYS A 91 -9.80 -10.36 7.84
C CYS A 91 -10.64 -9.43 8.75
N GLY A 92 -11.14 -8.33 8.20
CA GLY A 92 -11.81 -7.29 8.96
C GLY A 92 -12.47 -6.24 8.07
N LEU A 93 -12.96 -5.17 8.70
CA LEU A 93 -13.61 -4.06 8.02
C LEU A 93 -12.70 -3.43 6.96
N PRO A 94 -13.27 -2.82 5.90
CA PRO A 94 -12.49 -1.93 5.07
C PRO A 94 -12.00 -0.76 5.93
N TRP A 95 -10.88 -0.15 5.51
CA TRP A 95 -10.17 0.93 6.21
C TRP A 95 -11.06 2.05 6.76
#